data_AF-A0A2X0WIX1-F1
#
_entry.id   AF-A0A2X0WIX1-F1
#
_cell.length_a   1.000
_cell.length_b   1.000
_cell.length_c   1.000
_cell.angle_alpha   90.00
_cell.angle_beta   90.00
_cell.angle_gamma   90.00
#
_symmetry.space_group_name_H-M   'P 1'
#
loop_
_entity.id
_entity.type
_entity.pdbx_description
1 polymer ?
#
loop_
_entity_poly.entity_id
_entity_poly.type
_entity_poly.pdbx_seq_one_letter_code
_entity_poly.pdbx_strand_id
1 'polypeptide(L)'
;MYENLPNLDFKAFFNMSSTPFTQNIPVEALYQSEQFLDSMGRLLYAAKNKQFAVLTAAPGCGKSTLLRALSAELDDDKYTILYVSDSNLSARWLYAIPLTKMGLKPSSIPKMHVYSSRICSIRKWRSRARM
;
A
#
# COMPACT_ATOMS: atom_id res chain seq x y z
N MET A 1 -43.75 9.55 -21.32
CA MET A 1 -44.04 9.69 -19.88
C MET A 1 -42.84 10.15 -19.03
N TYR A 2 -41.62 10.30 -19.58
CA TYR A 2 -40.43 10.79 -18.84
C TYR A 2 -39.75 12.00 -19.48
N GLU A 3 -40.49 12.89 -20.15
CA GLU A 3 -39.90 14.04 -20.85
C GLU A 3 -39.96 15.36 -20.07
N ASN A 4 -40.49 15.38 -18.85
CA ASN A 4 -40.67 16.62 -18.07
C ASN A 4 -40.29 16.46 -16.58
N LEU A 5 -39.18 15.79 -16.26
CA LEU A 5 -38.60 15.91 -14.93
C LEU A 5 -37.70 17.15 -14.92
N PRO A 6 -37.95 18.17 -14.06
CA PRO A 6 -36.98 19.24 -13.86
C PRO A 6 -35.65 18.59 -13.47
N ASN A 7 -34.52 19.14 -13.92
CA ASN A 7 -33.18 18.65 -13.60
C ASN A 7 -33.04 18.44 -12.08
N LEU A 8 -33.35 17.21 -11.63
CA LEU A 8 -33.49 16.90 -10.23
C LEU A 8 -32.09 16.60 -9.74
N ASP A 9 -31.45 17.62 -9.16
CA ASP A 9 -30.19 17.42 -8.51
C ASP A 9 -30.40 16.48 -7.31
N PHE A 10 -30.02 15.22 -7.48
CA PHE A 10 -30.17 14.20 -6.45
C PHE A 10 -29.45 14.61 -5.15
N LYS A 11 -28.37 15.40 -5.24
CA LYS A 11 -27.65 15.88 -4.06
C LYS A 11 -28.52 16.83 -3.25
N ALA A 12 -29.20 17.75 -3.93
CA ALA A 12 -30.15 18.66 -3.31
C ALA A 12 -31.37 17.91 -2.74
N PHE A 13 -31.85 16.88 -3.44
CA PHE A 13 -32.98 16.05 -2.97
C PHE A 13 -32.66 15.27 -1.69
N PHE A 14 -31.44 14.74 -1.56
CA PHE A 14 -31.00 13.97 -0.38
C PHE A 14 -30.16 14.77 0.62
N ASN A 15 -30.08 16.10 0.48
CA ASN A 15 -29.25 16.99 1.30
C ASN A 15 -27.78 16.52 1.45
N MET A 16 -27.20 16.00 0.37
CA MET A 16 -25.83 15.48 0.37
C MET A 16 -24.81 16.58 0.08
N SER A 17 -23.73 16.63 0.87
CA SER A 17 -22.61 17.56 0.64
C SER A 17 -21.69 17.14 -0.50
N SER A 18 -21.64 15.84 -0.81
CA SER A 18 -20.81 15.27 -1.86
C SER A 18 -21.47 14.05 -2.50
N THR A 19 -20.95 13.65 -3.66
CA THR A 19 -21.39 12.43 -4.36
C THR A 19 -21.10 11.20 -3.49
N PRO A 20 -22.11 10.43 -3.06
CA PRO A 20 -21.90 9.23 -2.25
C PRO A 20 -21.26 8.11 -3.10
N PHE A 21 -20.66 7.12 -2.42
CA PHE A 21 -20.06 5.92 -3.03
C PHE A 21 -18.96 6.17 -4.07
N THR A 22 -18.28 7.30 -3.97
CA THR A 22 -17.09 7.55 -4.79
C THR A 22 -15.95 6.61 -4.40
N GLN A 23 -15.09 6.27 -5.35
CA GLN A 23 -13.94 5.40 -5.07
C GLN A 23 -12.90 6.06 -4.14
N ASN A 24 -12.80 7.40 -4.22
CA ASN A 24 -11.76 8.18 -3.55
C ASN A 24 -12.33 9.02 -2.40
N ILE A 25 -13.01 8.38 -1.45
CA ILE A 25 -13.51 9.03 -0.23
C ILE A 25 -12.30 9.54 0.58
N PRO A 26 -12.31 10.77 1.13
CA PRO A 26 -11.25 11.26 2.00
C PRO A 26 -11.05 10.34 3.21
N VAL A 27 -9.81 10.21 3.70
CA VAL A 27 -9.47 9.26 4.79
C VAL A 27 -10.22 9.60 6.07
N GLU A 28 -10.46 10.89 6.29
CA GLU A 28 -11.17 11.47 7.42
C GLU A 28 -12.66 11.12 7.43
N ALA A 29 -13.22 10.81 6.26
CA ALA A 29 -14.62 10.41 6.11
C ALA A 29 -14.81 8.88 6.03
N LEU A 30 -13.76 8.09 6.25
CA LEU A 30 -13.85 6.64 6.24
C LEU A 30 -14.61 6.13 7.47
N TYR A 31 -15.49 5.17 7.23
CA TYR A 31 -16.19 4.47 8.30
C TYR A 31 -15.24 3.56 9.08
N GLN A 32 -15.06 3.85 10.36
CA GLN A 32 -14.16 3.13 11.27
C GLN A 32 -14.92 2.04 12.04
N SER A 33 -15.09 0.87 11.43
CA SER A 33 -15.62 -0.29 12.15
C SER A 33 -14.61 -0.84 13.16
N GLU A 34 -15.08 -1.63 14.13
CA GLU A 34 -14.20 -2.31 15.10
C GLU A 34 -13.12 -3.15 14.41
N GLN A 35 -13.50 -3.92 13.39
CA GLN A 35 -12.57 -4.73 12.59
C GLN A 35 -11.54 -3.87 11.84
N PHE A 36 -11.94 -2.67 11.39
CA PHE A 36 -11.06 -1.72 10.73
C PHE A 36 -10.00 -1.20 11.70
N LEU A 37 -10.42 -0.76 12.89
CA LEU A 37 -9.54 -0.23 13.93
C LEU A 37 -8.55 -1.31 14.43
N ASP A 38 -9.04 -2.53 14.67
CA ASP A 38 -8.19 -3.67 15.06
C ASP A 38 -7.13 -3.99 14.01
N SER A 39 -7.54 -4.04 12.74
CA SER A 39 -6.62 -4.33 11.63
C SER A 39 -5.61 -3.22 11.45
N MET A 40 -6.03 -1.95 11.61
CA MET A 40 -5.15 -0.80 11.58
C MET A 40 -4.10 -0.86 12.68
N GLY A 41 -4.51 -1.11 13.92
CA GLY A 41 -3.62 -1.23 15.07
C GLY A 41 -2.54 -2.31 14.87
N ARG A 42 -2.92 -3.47 14.32
CA ARG A 42 -1.98 -4.55 14.00
C ARG A 42 -0.99 -4.15 12.90
N LEU A 43 -1.44 -3.45 11.87
CA LEU A 43 -0.57 -2.96 10.80
C LEU A 43 0.40 -1.89 11.28
N LEU A 44 -0.06 -0.95 12.13
CA LEU A 44 0.80 0.06 12.76
C LEU A 44 1.86 -0.59 13.66
N TYR A 45 1.46 -1.59 14.45
CA TYR A 45 2.39 -2.35 15.28
C TYR A 45 3.46 -3.05 14.43
N ALA A 46 3.05 -3.68 13.32
CA ALA A 46 3.98 -4.32 12.40
C ALA A 46 4.94 -3.29 11.75
N ALA A 47 4.43 -2.13 11.33
CA ALA A 47 5.24 -1.05 10.76
C ALA A 47 6.26 -0.49 11.77
N LYS A 48 5.83 -0.24 13.03
CA LYS A 48 6.71 0.23 14.12
C LYS A 48 7.82 -0.76 14.44
N ASN A 49 7.51 -2.06 14.42
CA ASN A 49 8.48 -3.12 14.72
C ASN A 49 9.22 -3.67 13.50
N LYS A 50 9.08 -3.04 12.32
CA LYS A 50 9.73 -3.45 11.05
C LYS A 50 9.44 -4.92 10.69
N GLN A 51 8.22 -5.37 10.96
CA GLN A 51 7.76 -6.73 10.69
C GLN A 51 7.16 -6.86 9.29
N PHE A 52 7.16 -8.08 8.76
CA PHE A 52 6.45 -8.42 7.54
C PHE A 52 5.02 -8.83 7.88
N ALA A 53 4.04 -8.17 7.27
CA ALA A 53 2.61 -8.43 7.49
C ALA A 53 1.90 -8.72 6.16
N VAL A 54 0.92 -9.61 6.20
CA VAL A 54 0.09 -9.95 5.04
C VAL A 54 -1.37 -9.67 5.40
N LEU A 55 -2.01 -8.81 4.62
CA LEU A 55 -3.42 -8.48 4.77
C LEU A 55 -4.26 -9.33 3.82
N THR A 56 -5.09 -10.22 4.36
CA THR A 56 -5.97 -11.11 3.60
C THR A 56 -7.44 -10.77 3.83
N ALA A 57 -8.24 -10.75 2.76
CA ALA A 57 -9.71 -10.59 2.80
C ALA A 57 -10.30 -10.90 1.42
N ALA A 58 -11.62 -11.00 1.30
CA ALA A 58 -12.30 -11.10 0.00
C ALA A 58 -12.21 -9.78 -0.81
N PRO A 59 -12.32 -9.83 -2.15
CA PRO A 59 -12.41 -8.62 -2.98
C PRO A 59 -13.54 -7.69 -2.50
N GLY A 60 -13.32 -6.37 -2.53
CA GLY A 60 -14.32 -5.40 -2.07
C GLY A 60 -14.35 -5.12 -0.55
N CYS A 61 -13.63 -5.87 0.28
CA CYS A 61 -13.59 -5.63 1.74
C CYS A 61 -12.73 -4.42 2.18
N GLY A 62 -12.39 -3.49 1.28
CA GLY A 62 -11.66 -2.27 1.66
C GLY A 62 -10.17 -2.43 2.01
N LYS A 63 -9.51 -3.52 1.57
CA LYS A 63 -8.06 -3.73 1.83
C LYS A 63 -7.19 -2.54 1.37
N SER A 64 -7.40 -2.08 0.14
CA SER A 64 -6.68 -0.93 -0.40
C SER A 64 -7.01 0.35 0.36
N THR A 65 -8.26 0.49 0.81
CA THR A 65 -8.72 1.62 1.63
C THR A 65 -8.04 1.64 3.00
N LEU A 66 -7.88 0.47 3.64
CA LEU A 66 -7.16 0.33 4.90
C LEU A 66 -5.68 0.70 4.74
N LEU A 67 -5.01 0.24 3.69
CA LEU A 67 -3.62 0.63 3.40
C LEU A 67 -3.47 2.13 3.14
N ARG A 68 -4.48 2.76 2.52
CA ARG A 68 -4.54 4.21 2.31
C ARG A 68 -4.70 4.98 3.62
N ALA A 69 -5.51 4.46 4.54
CA ALA A 69 -5.66 5.05 5.86
C ALA A 69 -4.38 4.88 6.69
N LEU A 70 -3.73 3.71 6.61
CA LEU A 70 -2.44 3.46 7.24
C LEU A 70 -1.39 4.46 6.74
N SER A 71 -1.35 4.72 5.43
CA SER A 71 -0.40 5.69 4.87
C SER A 71 -0.61 7.11 5.37
N ALA A 72 -1.85 7.49 5.69
CA ALA A 72 -2.16 8.81 6.25
C ALA A 72 -1.86 8.92 7.75
N GLU A 73 -1.83 7.80 8.47
CA GLU A 73 -1.53 7.76 9.91
C GLU A 73 -0.02 7.69 10.22
N LEU A 74 0.78 7.21 9.27
CA LEU A 74 2.24 7.17 9.38
C LEU A 74 2.85 8.56 9.24
N ASP A 75 3.85 8.85 10.07
CA ASP A 75 4.60 10.10 10.05
C ASP A 75 5.56 10.15 8.85
N ASP A 76 5.35 11.10 7.94
CA ASP A 76 6.11 11.27 6.70
C ASP A 76 7.61 11.49 6.94
N ASP A 77 7.99 12.06 8.10
CA ASP A 77 9.40 12.30 8.45
C ASP A 77 10.12 11.00 8.84
N LYS A 78 9.38 10.00 9.33
CA LYS A 78 9.93 8.73 9.83
C LYS A 78 9.77 7.59 8.85
N TYR A 79 8.74 7.62 8.02
CA TYR A 79 8.35 6.52 7.16
C TYR A 79 8.29 6.96 5.70
N THR A 80 8.99 6.24 4.83
CA THR A 80 8.83 6.38 3.38
C THR A 80 7.94 5.27 2.85
N ILE A 81 6.81 5.65 2.27
CA ILE A 81 5.82 4.69 1.75
C ILE A 81 6.11 4.40 0.28
N LEU A 82 6.29 3.11 -0.04
CA LEU A 82 6.59 2.64 -1.38
C LEU A 82 5.48 1.72 -1.86
N TYR A 83 4.66 2.21 -2.79
CA TYR A 83 3.59 1.43 -3.40
C TYR A 83 4.11 0.64 -4.62
N VAL A 84 3.87 -0.68 -4.61
CA VAL A 84 4.26 -1.61 -5.70
C VAL A 84 3.04 -2.43 -6.08
N SER A 85 2.55 -2.27 -7.32
CA SER A 85 1.34 -2.93 -7.82
C SER A 85 1.59 -3.75 -9.10
N ASP A 86 2.70 -4.49 -9.13
CA ASP A 86 3.05 -5.35 -10.27
C ASP A 86 2.65 -6.81 -9.97
N SER A 87 1.88 -7.42 -10.88
CA SER A 87 1.43 -8.80 -10.78
C SER A 87 2.55 -9.81 -11.13
N ASN A 88 3.59 -9.37 -11.86
CA ASN A 88 4.72 -10.21 -12.24
C ASN A 88 6.03 -9.65 -11.66
N LEU A 89 6.03 -9.38 -10.36
CA LEU A 89 7.14 -8.79 -9.65
C LEU A 89 8.34 -9.75 -9.62
N SER A 90 9.24 -9.59 -10.58
CA SER A 90 10.54 -10.27 -10.53
C SER A 90 11.35 -9.75 -9.34
N ALA A 91 12.21 -10.60 -8.79
CA ALA A 91 13.04 -10.20 -7.66
C ALA A 91 13.99 -9.03 -8.00
N ARG A 92 14.32 -8.83 -9.29
CA ARG A 92 15.01 -7.62 -9.78
C ARG A 92 14.15 -6.37 -9.60
N TRP A 93 12.88 -6.43 -9.95
CA TRP A 93 11.94 -5.30 -9.84
C TRP A 93 11.64 -4.95 -8.38
N LEU A 94 11.57 -5.95 -7.50
CA LEU A 94 11.41 -5.74 -6.05
C LEU A 94 12.50 -4.84 -5.45
N TYR A 95 13.74 -4.93 -5.94
CA TYR A 95 14.84 -4.03 -5.51
C TYR A 95 14.93 -2.75 -6.34
N ALA A 96 14.68 -2.83 -7.65
CA ALA A 96 14.78 -1.68 -8.54
C ALA A 96 13.79 -0.57 -8.16
N ILE A 97 12.55 -0.94 -7.78
CA ILE A 97 11.49 0.03 -7.50
C ILE A 97 11.83 0.90 -6.28
N PRO A 98 12.18 0.34 -5.10
CA PRO A 98 12.63 1.13 -3.95
C PRO A 98 13.85 2.01 -4.26
N LEU A 99 14.88 1.46 -4.91
CA LEU A 99 16.10 2.21 -5.24
C LEU A 99 15.79 3.43 -6.12
N THR A 100 14.96 3.23 -7.14
CA THR A 100 14.56 4.31 -8.06
C THR A 100 13.75 5.37 -7.32
N LYS A 101 12.85 4.97 -6.42
CA LYS A 101 12.05 5.88 -5.59
C LYS A 101 12.89 6.67 -4.60
N MET A 102 14.02 6.12 -4.15
CA MET A 102 15.03 6.82 -3.32
C MET A 102 16.00 7.68 -4.15
N GLY A 103 15.82 7.79 -5.48
CA GLY A 103 16.67 8.59 -6.36
C GLY A 103 17.99 7.91 -6.77
N LEU A 104 18.19 6.64 -6.41
CA LEU A 104 19.37 5.87 -6.78
C LEU A 104 19.16 5.20 -8.13
N LYS A 105 20.05 5.47 -9.10
CA LYS A 105 20.06 4.74 -10.36
C LYS A 105 20.67 3.35 -10.13
N PRO A 106 19.96 2.25 -10.43
CA PRO A 106 20.54 0.92 -10.35
C PRO A 106 21.60 0.74 -11.45
N SER A 107 22.88 0.98 -11.13
CA SER A 107 24.00 0.91 -12.08
C SER A 107 24.25 -0.52 -12.58
N SER A 108 24.02 -1.52 -11.74
CA SER A 108 24.08 -2.94 -12.10
C SER A 108 23.30 -3.76 -11.08
N ILE A 109 22.01 -4.03 -11.34
CA ILE A 109 21.32 -5.08 -10.58
C ILE A 109 21.79 -6.41 -11.17
N PRO A 110 22.58 -7.22 -10.45
CA PRO A 110 23.01 -8.51 -10.97
C PRO A 110 21.76 -9.32 -11.36
N LYS A 111 21.84 -10.07 -12.47
CA LYS A 111 20.79 -11.02 -12.85
C LYS A 111 20.60 -11.98 -11.68
N MET A 112 19.60 -11.73 -10.84
CA MET A 112 19.37 -12.58 -9.68
C MET A 112 18.78 -13.88 -10.20
N HIS A 113 19.63 -14.90 -10.34
CA HIS A 113 19.17 -16.28 -10.51
C HIS A 113 18.41 -16.63 -9.24
N VAL A 114 17.09 -16.72 -9.37
CA VAL A 114 16.23 -17.26 -8.33
C VAL A 114 16.62 -18.74 -8.20
N TYR A 115 17.52 -19.03 -7.25
CA TYR A 115 17.83 -20.39 -6.87
C TYR A 115 16.59 -20.98 -6.20
N SER A 116 15.72 -21.58 -7.02
CA SER A 116 14.82 -22.62 -6.55
C SER A 116 15.69 -23.71 -5.94
N SER A 117 15.45 -23.99 -4.66
CA SER A 117 15.92 -25.19 -3.95
C SER A 117 17.43 -25.27 -3.65
N ARG A 118 17.86 -24.59 -2.59
CA ARG A 118 18.69 -25.12 -1.48
C ARG A 118 19.20 -23.96 -0.62
N ILE A 119 18.97 -24.07 0.69
CA ILE A 119 19.48 -23.21 1.75
C ILE A 119 21.00 -23.05 1.57
N CYS A 120 21.43 -21.90 1.05
CA CYS A 120 22.84 -21.54 0.96
C CYS A 120 23.20 -20.74 2.22
N SER A 121 24.14 -21.28 3.00
CA SER A 121 24.56 -20.78 4.30
C SER A 121 25.08 -19.33 4.24
N ILE A 122 24.58 -18.52 5.17
CA ILE A 122 24.83 -17.08 5.39
C ILE A 122 26.29 -16.76 5.84
N ARG A 123 27.30 -17.45 5.32
CA ARG A 123 28.67 -17.39 5.87
C ARG A 123 29.70 -16.57 5.11
N LYS A 124 29.34 -15.84 4.04
CA LYS A 124 30.34 -15.16 3.18
C LYS A 124 30.07 -13.68 2.89
N TRP A 125 29.45 -12.95 3.81
CA TRP A 125 29.21 -11.49 3.67
C TRP A 125 29.95 -10.62 4.70
N ARG A 126 31.08 -11.11 5.21
CA ARG A 126 31.96 -10.39 6.15
C ARG A 126 33.40 -10.37 5.63
N SER A 127 33.70 -9.62 4.57
CA SER A 127 35.04 -9.07 4.27
C SER A 127 35.11 -8.42 2.88
N ARG A 128 34.63 -7.18 2.76
CA ARG A 128 35.13 -6.17 1.80
C ARG A 128 34.42 -4.83 2.04
N ALA A 129 34.79 -4.18 3.14
CA ALA A 129 34.58 -2.75 3.37
C ALA A 129 35.70 -2.28 4.31
N ARG A 130 36.92 -2.26 3.77
CA ARG A 130 38.07 -1.52 4.29
C ARG A 130 39.08 -1.41 3.14
N MET A 131 39.00 -0.31 2.41
CA MET A 131 40.09 0.44 1.78
C MET A 131 39.54 1.83 1.52
#